data_AF-A0A955XA21-F1
#
_entry.id   AF-A0A955XA21-F1
#
_cell.length_a   1.000
_cell.length_b   1.000
_cell.length_c   1.000
_cell.angle_alpha   90.00
_cell.angle_beta   90.00
_cell.angle_gamma   90.00
#
_symmetry.space_group_name_H-M   'P 1'
#
loop_
_entity.id
_entity.type
_entity.pdbx_description
1 polymer ?
#
loop_
_entity_poly.entity_id
_entity_poly.type
_entity_poly.pdbx_seq_one_letter_code
_entity_poly.pdbx_strand_id
1 'polypeptide(L)'
;MRGTDGRPFEPGENEAPAWARPLLWVGGAAFAAGAGIRKAAYDAGLLAARRAPVKVISVGNLAVGGTGKTPFTILLLARLVAAGHRPAVVTRGYGAQGGPRPLVVARGTTAAEAGDEPVLLFRRAREAMVIVDPDRV
;
A
#
# COMPACT_ATOMS: atom_id res chain seq x y z
N MET A 1 20.38 15.87 -11.66
CA MET A 1 20.33 15.71 -10.19
C MET A 1 21.64 15.06 -9.78
N ARG A 2 22.44 15.68 -8.90
CA ARG A 2 23.73 15.12 -8.43
C ARG A 2 23.48 14.21 -7.23
N GLY A 3 24.21 13.10 -7.13
CA GLY A 3 24.19 12.23 -5.95
C GLY A 3 24.75 12.94 -4.72
N THR A 4 24.48 12.39 -3.53
CA THR A 4 24.95 12.91 -2.22
C THR A 4 26.47 12.91 -2.06
N ASP A 5 27.21 12.35 -3.02
CA ASP A 5 28.67 12.27 -3.09
C ASP A 5 29.27 13.12 -4.23
N GLY A 6 28.46 13.92 -4.93
CA GLY A 6 28.93 14.84 -5.98
C GLY A 6 29.32 14.19 -7.31
N ARG A 7 29.18 12.86 -7.46
CA ARG A 7 29.47 12.18 -8.73
C ARG A 7 28.30 12.33 -9.74
N PRO A 8 28.60 12.35 -11.06
CA PRO A 8 27.58 12.21 -12.10
C PRO A 8 26.81 10.89 -11.89
N PHE A 9 25.50 10.91 -12.08
CA PHE A 9 24.70 9.69 -12.07
C PHE A 9 25.04 8.87 -13.32
N GLU A 10 25.82 7.80 -13.15
CA GLU A 10 26.13 6.82 -14.19
C GLU A 10 24.93 5.86 -14.33
N PRO A 11 24.21 5.85 -15.48
CA PRO A 11 23.13 4.90 -15.70
C PRO A 11 23.73 3.52 -16.00
N GLY A 12 23.91 2.69 -14.98
CA GLY A 12 24.44 1.33 -15.15
C GLY A 12 24.66 0.50 -13.88
N GLU A 13 24.69 1.10 -12.68
CA GLU A 13 25.10 0.38 -11.46
C GLU A 13 24.08 -0.64 -10.92
N ASN A 14 22.86 -0.72 -11.47
CA ASN A 14 21.81 -1.66 -11.01
C ASN A 14 21.09 -2.41 -12.14
N GLU A 15 21.69 -2.50 -13.34
CA GLU A 15 21.10 -3.30 -14.41
C GLU A 15 21.40 -4.79 -14.17
N ALA A 16 20.34 -5.61 -14.09
CA ALA A 16 20.52 -7.05 -14.01
C ALA A 16 21.36 -7.53 -15.22
N PRO A 17 22.36 -8.40 -15.01
CA PRO A 17 23.26 -8.80 -16.07
C PRO A 17 22.46 -9.39 -17.24
N ALA A 18 22.88 -9.13 -18.48
CA ALA A 18 22.06 -9.42 -19.68
C ALA A 18 21.55 -10.86 -19.76
N TRP A 19 22.27 -11.83 -19.19
CA TRP A 19 21.87 -13.24 -19.11
C TRP A 19 20.67 -13.50 -18.19
N ALA A 20 20.40 -12.63 -17.21
CA ALA A 20 19.27 -12.75 -16.29
C ALA A 20 17.96 -12.24 -16.92
N ARG A 21 18.01 -11.46 -17.99
CA ARG A 21 16.83 -10.91 -18.69
C ARG A 21 15.82 -11.97 -19.13
N PRO A 22 16.19 -13.09 -19.80
CA PRO A 22 15.23 -14.14 -20.15
C PRO A 22 14.62 -14.80 -18.91
N LEU A 23 15.41 -15.02 -17.86
CA LEU A 23 14.91 -15.59 -16.60
C LEU A 23 13.89 -14.67 -15.92
N LEU A 24 14.17 -13.37 -15.88
CA LEU A 24 13.24 -12.35 -15.38
C LEU A 24 11.96 -12.27 -16.23
N TRP A 25 12.08 -12.47 -17.55
CA TRP A 25 10.94 -12.51 -18.45
C TRP A 25 10.03 -13.70 -18.18
N VAL A 26 10.61 -14.89 -18.00
CA VAL A 26 9.86 -16.11 -17.64
C VAL A 26 9.19 -15.95 -16.27
N GLY A 27 9.92 -15.45 -15.28
CA GLY A 27 9.37 -15.16 -13.95
C GLY A 27 8.24 -14.13 -14.00
N GLY A 28 8.42 -13.06 -14.78
CA GLY A 28 7.40 -12.03 -15.00
C GLY A 28 6.15 -12.56 -15.70
N ALA A 29 6.32 -13.39 -16.73
CA ALA A 29 5.21 -14.03 -17.44
C ALA A 29 4.43 -14.99 -16.54
N ALA A 30 5.12 -15.81 -15.75
CA ALA A 30 4.49 -16.71 -14.78
C ALA A 30 3.70 -15.93 -13.72
N PHE A 31 4.26 -14.85 -13.18
CA PHE A 31 3.56 -13.96 -12.25
C PHE A 31 2.33 -13.31 -12.91
N ALA A 32 2.47 -12.80 -14.13
CA ALA A 32 1.37 -12.18 -14.88
C ALA A 32 0.23 -13.17 -15.14
N ALA A 33 0.55 -14.41 -15.54
CA ALA A 33 -0.42 -15.47 -15.72
C ALA A 33 -1.18 -15.78 -14.42
N GLY A 34 -0.46 -15.98 -13.31
CA GLY A 34 -1.07 -16.22 -12.00
C GLY A 34 -1.96 -15.05 -11.53
N ALA A 35 -1.50 -13.81 -11.70
CA ALA A 35 -2.28 -12.62 -11.38
C ALA A 35 -3.54 -12.50 -12.26
N GLY A 36 -3.43 -12.83 -13.55
CA GLY A 36 -4.54 -12.85 -14.50
C GLY A 36 -5.59 -13.91 -14.17
N ILE A 37 -5.17 -15.13 -13.84
CA ILE A 37 -6.07 -16.21 -13.41
C ILE A 37 -6.84 -15.79 -12.16
N ARG A 38 -6.14 -15.24 -11.15
CA ARG A 38 -6.78 -14.77 -9.92
C ARG A 38 -7.80 -13.66 -10.21
N LYS A 39 -7.47 -12.71 -11.08
CA LYS A 39 -8.41 -11.65 -11.49
C LYS A 39 -9.64 -12.25 -12.17
N ALA A 40 -9.45 -13.17 -13.13
CA ALA A 40 -10.55 -13.83 -13.83
C ALA A 40 -11.46 -14.61 -12.88
N ALA A 41 -10.90 -15.25 -11.84
CA ALA A 41 -11.68 -15.95 -10.83
C ALA A 41 -12.56 -15.01 -9.97
N TYR A 42 -12.08 -13.80 -9.66
CA TYR A 42 -12.91 -12.77 -9.01
C TYR A 42 -13.98 -12.22 -9.96
N ASP A 43 -13.64 -11.93 -11.22
CA ASP A 43 -14.58 -11.42 -12.21
C ASP A 43 -15.70 -12.42 -12.53
N ALA A 44 -15.38 -13.73 -12.52
CA ALA A 44 -16.33 -14.82 -12.70
C ALA A 44 -17.14 -15.15 -11.43
N GLY A 45 -16.89 -14.47 -10.30
CA GLY A 45 -17.58 -14.73 -9.02
C GLY A 45 -17.20 -16.05 -8.34
N LEU A 46 -16.14 -16.73 -8.80
CA LEU A 46 -15.65 -17.98 -8.20
C LEU A 46 -14.97 -17.74 -6.85
N LEU A 47 -14.40 -16.55 -6.65
CA LEU A 47 -13.82 -16.12 -5.38
C LEU A 47 -14.80 -15.18 -4.65
N ALA A 48 -14.94 -15.41 -3.34
CA ALA A 48 -15.84 -14.62 -2.52
C ALA A 48 -15.40 -13.14 -2.44
N ALA A 49 -16.31 -12.23 -2.80
CA ALA A 49 -16.19 -10.81 -2.55
C ALA A 49 -17.11 -10.43 -1.38
N ARG A 50 -16.58 -9.69 -0.41
CA ARG A 50 -17.34 -9.21 0.75
C ARG A 50 -17.79 -7.76 0.50
N ARG A 51 -19.03 -7.44 0.85
CA ARG A 51 -19.57 -6.07 0.77
C ARG A 51 -19.71 -5.52 2.18
N ALA A 52 -19.03 -4.41 2.44
CA ALA A 52 -19.23 -3.66 3.67
C ALA A 52 -20.58 -2.93 3.64
N PRO A 53 -21.23 -2.71 4.80
CA PRO A 53 -22.47 -1.94 4.89
C PRO A 53 -22.27 -0.43 4.70
N VAL A 54 -21.02 0.02 4.54
CA VAL A 54 -20.62 1.42 4.36
C VAL A 54 -19.97 1.63 2.99
N LYS A 55 -19.87 2.90 2.56
CA LYS A 55 -19.14 3.26 1.33
C LYS A 55 -17.65 3.01 1.52
N VAL A 56 -17.03 2.26 0.61
CA VAL A 56 -15.61 1.92 0.64
C VAL A 56 -14.91 2.53 -0.58
N ILE A 57 -13.78 3.20 -0.34
CA ILE A 57 -12.89 3.72 -1.38
C ILE A 57 -11.56 2.97 -1.28
N SER A 58 -11.14 2.28 -2.35
CA SER A 58 -9.84 1.62 -2.40
C SER A 58 -8.80 2.54 -3.02
N VAL A 59 -7.71 2.79 -2.28
CA VAL A 59 -6.56 3.55 -2.78
C VAL A 59 -5.40 2.60 -3.06
N GLY A 60 -5.16 2.33 -4.33
CA GLY A 60 -4.16 1.38 -4.82
C GLY A 60 -3.15 2.02 -5.78
N ASN A 61 -2.18 1.23 -6.22
CA ASN A 61 -1.27 1.54 -7.32
C ASN A 61 -0.86 0.23 -7.98
N LEU A 62 -0.51 0.30 -9.26
CA LEU A 62 -0.13 -0.82 -10.10
C LEU A 62 1.37 -1.14 -10.05
N ALA A 63 2.20 -0.16 -9.66
CA ALA A 63 3.65 -0.29 -9.55
C ALA A 63 4.12 -0.40 -8.08
N VAL A 64 5.22 -1.11 -7.87
CA VAL A 64 5.93 -1.17 -6.59
C VAL A 64 6.85 0.05 -6.49
N GLY A 65 6.74 0.82 -5.40
CA GLY A 65 7.55 2.03 -5.17
C GLY A 65 6.75 3.24 -4.68
N GLY A 66 7.46 4.36 -4.51
CA GLY A 66 6.94 5.65 -4.03
C GLY A 66 5.97 6.30 -5.03
N THR A 67 4.74 5.83 -5.05
CA THR A 67 3.75 6.11 -6.11
C THR A 67 2.68 7.11 -5.68
N GLY A 68 2.99 7.91 -4.65
CA GLY A 68 2.12 8.98 -4.19
C GLY A 68 0.84 8.53 -3.47
N LYS A 69 0.65 7.22 -3.21
CA LYS A 69 -0.54 6.73 -2.48
C LYS A 69 -0.71 7.43 -1.15
N THR A 70 0.33 7.50 -0.33
CA THR A 70 0.24 8.05 1.02
C THR A 70 -0.09 9.55 0.99
N PRO A 71 0.57 10.41 0.18
CA PRO A 71 0.12 11.80 -0.03
C PRO A 71 -1.33 11.91 -0.51
N PHE A 72 -1.74 11.09 -1.48
CA PHE A 72 -3.12 11.11 -2.00
C PHE A 72 -4.15 10.68 -0.95
N THR A 73 -3.86 9.63 -0.17
CA THR A 73 -4.72 9.18 0.92
C THR A 73 -4.91 10.28 1.95
N ILE A 74 -3.85 11.00 2.33
CA ILE A 74 -3.94 12.14 3.26
C ILE A 74 -4.85 13.24 2.68
N LEU A 75 -4.67 13.59 1.40
CA LEU A 75 -5.51 14.57 0.72
C LEU A 75 -6.99 14.14 0.71
N LEU A 76 -7.26 12.87 0.37
CA LEU A 76 -8.61 12.33 0.31
C LEU A 76 -9.28 12.37 1.69
N LEU A 77 -8.57 11.94 2.74
CA LEU A 77 -9.07 11.98 4.12
C LEU A 77 -9.41 13.42 4.53
N ALA A 78 -8.51 14.37 4.26
CA ALA A 78 -8.75 15.78 4.58
C ALA A 78 -9.98 16.34 3.84
N ARG A 79 -10.18 15.97 2.56
CA ARG A 79 -11.37 16.39 1.80
C ARG A 79 -12.66 15.79 2.32
N LEU A 80 -12.65 14.54 2.75
CA LEU A 80 -13.82 13.89 3.34
C LEU A 80 -14.20 14.51 4.69
N VAL A 81 -13.20 14.81 5.52
CA VAL A 81 -13.40 15.52 6.80
C VAL A 81 -13.96 16.92 6.55
N ALA A 82 -13.40 17.67 5.59
CA ALA A 82 -13.90 19.00 5.22
C ALA A 82 -15.34 18.97 4.68
N ALA A 83 -15.76 17.86 4.06
CA ALA A 83 -17.13 17.62 3.63
C ALA A 83 -18.07 17.15 4.76
N GLY A 84 -17.60 17.10 6.02
CA GLY A 84 -18.39 16.71 7.18
C GLY A 84 -18.50 15.20 7.40
N HIS A 85 -17.72 14.37 6.67
CA HIS A 85 -17.68 12.93 6.88
C HIS A 85 -16.73 12.54 8.02
N ARG A 86 -16.89 11.32 8.53
CA ARG A 86 -16.01 10.70 9.54
C ARG A 86 -15.28 9.50 8.91
N PRO A 87 -14.24 9.72 8.10
CA PRO A 87 -13.59 8.64 7.38
C PRO A 87 -12.74 7.76 8.31
N ALA A 88 -12.66 6.48 7.94
CA ALA A 88 -11.69 5.53 8.49
C ALA A 88 -10.82 4.98 7.36
N VAL A 89 -9.53 4.83 7.62
CA VAL A 89 -8.59 4.18 6.71
C VAL A 89 -8.12 2.87 7.30
N VAL A 90 -8.20 1.80 6.52
CA VAL A 90 -7.73 0.47 6.93
C VAL A 90 -6.51 0.10 6.09
N THR A 91 -5.38 -0.15 6.74
CA THR A 91 -4.07 -0.41 6.10
C THR A 91 -3.45 -1.70 6.62
N ARG A 92 -2.53 -2.30 5.85
CA ARG A 92 -1.98 -3.63 6.15
C ARG A 92 -1.00 -3.61 7.32
N GLY A 93 -0.43 -2.44 7.59
CA GLY A 93 0.66 -2.29 8.55
C GLY A 93 1.95 -2.92 8.03
N TYR A 94 2.34 -2.55 6.81
CA TYR A 94 3.62 -2.99 6.24
C TYR A 94 4.77 -2.49 7.13
N GLY A 95 5.74 -3.35 7.39
CA GLY A 95 6.85 -3.06 8.31
C GLY A 95 6.54 -3.23 9.80
N ALA A 96 5.30 -3.55 10.18
CA ALA A 96 4.98 -3.93 11.55
C ALA A 96 5.63 -5.27 11.91
N GLN A 97 6.10 -5.39 13.14
CA GLN A 97 6.83 -6.56 13.67
C GLN A 97 5.91 -7.58 14.35
N GLY A 98 4.59 -7.42 14.23
CA GLY A 98 3.59 -8.33 14.78
C GLY A 98 2.51 -7.60 15.59
N GLY A 99 1.90 -8.31 16.54
CA GLY A 99 0.89 -7.78 17.45
C GLY A 99 -0.56 -8.14 17.08
N PRO A 100 -1.51 -7.92 18.00
CA PRO A 100 -2.92 -8.23 17.79
C PRO A 100 -3.52 -7.39 16.66
N ARG A 101 -4.41 -8.00 15.89
CA ARG A 101 -5.14 -7.37 14.78
C ARG A 101 -6.65 -7.68 14.93
N PRO A 102 -7.55 -6.72 14.66
CA PRO A 102 -7.28 -5.35 14.21
C PRO A 102 -6.63 -4.47 15.28
N LEU A 103 -5.77 -3.54 14.85
CA LEU A 103 -5.14 -2.53 15.71
C LEU A 103 -5.63 -1.14 15.31
N VAL A 104 -6.25 -0.41 16.25
CA VAL A 104 -6.56 1.01 16.07
C VAL A 104 -5.33 1.82 16.48
N VAL A 105 -4.80 2.62 15.55
CA VAL A 105 -3.62 3.45 15.82
C VAL A 105 -4.02 4.60 16.74
N ALA A 106 -3.28 4.77 17.83
CA ALA A 106 -3.51 5.78 18.85
C ALA A 106 -2.24 6.59 19.14
N ARG A 107 -2.36 7.60 20.03
CA ARG A 107 -1.18 8.29 20.56
C ARG A 107 -0.34 7.28 21.33
N GLY A 108 0.94 7.19 21.00
CA GLY A 108 1.88 6.24 21.61
C GLY A 108 2.08 4.97 20.79
N THR A 109 1.21 4.66 19.81
CA THR A 109 1.43 3.53 18.90
C THR A 109 2.70 3.75 18.10
N THR A 110 3.58 2.75 18.15
CA THR A 110 4.90 2.77 17.53
C THR A 110 4.86 2.21 16.10
N ALA A 111 5.90 2.52 15.33
CA ALA A 111 6.07 1.93 14.01
C ALA A 111 6.32 0.41 14.07
N ALA A 112 6.90 -0.10 15.15
CA ALA A 112 7.06 -1.54 15.35
C ALA A 112 5.69 -2.25 15.48
N GLU A 113 4.70 -1.61 16.09
CA GLU A 113 3.36 -2.19 16.28
C GLU A 113 2.48 -2.04 15.04
N ALA A 114 2.43 -0.83 14.47
CA ALA A 114 1.50 -0.49 13.40
C ALA A 114 2.14 -0.47 12.01
N GLY A 115 3.46 -0.36 11.90
CA GLY A 115 4.18 -0.03 10.68
C GLY A 115 4.38 1.47 10.51
N ASP A 116 5.28 1.87 9.60
CA ASP A 116 5.61 3.28 9.38
C ASP A 116 4.47 4.07 8.71
N GLU A 117 3.82 3.48 7.71
CA GLU A 117 2.75 4.14 6.96
C GLU A 117 1.52 4.48 7.84
N PRO A 118 1.00 3.56 8.69
CA PRO A 118 -0.18 3.88 9.50
C PRO A 118 0.11 4.92 10.58
N VAL A 119 1.31 4.91 11.16
CA VAL A 119 1.76 5.94 12.11
C VAL A 119 1.87 7.30 11.41
N LEU A 120 2.40 7.34 10.19
CA LEU A 120 2.46 8.56 9.39
C LEU A 120 1.06 9.10 9.06
N LEU A 121 0.14 8.23 8.62
CA LEU A 121 -1.25 8.59 8.34
C LEU A 121 -1.93 9.17 9.59
N PHE A 122 -1.80 8.50 10.74
CA PHE A 122 -2.39 8.97 12.00
C PHE A 122 -1.84 10.33 12.42
N ARG A 123 -0.55 10.60 12.18
CA ARG A 123 0.07 11.90 12.50
C ARG A 123 -0.38 13.03 11.57
N ARG A 124 -0.67 12.73 10.30
CA ARG A 124 -0.99 13.72 9.25
C ARG A 124 -2.48 13.92 9.02
N ALA A 125 -3.31 12.94 9.32
CA ALA A 125 -4.77 12.97 9.18
C ALA A 125 -5.42 12.61 10.52
N ARG A 126 -5.25 13.49 11.53
CA ARG A 126 -5.64 13.22 12.92
C ARG A 126 -7.15 13.08 13.12
N GLU A 127 -7.94 13.66 12.22
CA GLU A 127 -9.40 13.58 12.23
C GLU A 127 -9.93 12.26 11.65
N ALA A 128 -9.08 11.48 10.98
CA ALA A 128 -9.45 10.18 10.44
C ALA A 128 -9.02 9.04 11.38
N MET A 129 -9.87 8.03 11.52
CA MET A 129 -9.50 6.81 12.25
C MET A 129 -8.57 5.95 11.38
N VAL A 130 -7.45 5.50 11.94
CA VAL A 130 -6.49 4.62 11.26
C VAL A 130 -6.53 3.23 11.90
N ILE A 131 -6.83 2.22 11.10
CA ILE A 131 -6.91 0.81 11.51
C ILE A 131 -5.88 0.00 10.74
N VAL A 132 -5.22 -0.91 11.44
CA VAL A 132 -4.20 -1.81 10.92
C VAL A 132 -4.67 -3.25 11.02
N ASP A 133 -4.78 -3.93 9.88
CA ASP A 133 -5.28 -5.32 9.80
C ASP A 133 -4.76 -6.01 8.51
N PRO A 134 -4.36 -7.29 8.46
CA PRO A 134 -4.12 -7.97 7.19
C PRO A 134 -5.40 -8.23 6.39
N ASP A 135 -6.49 -8.53 7.10
CA ASP A 135 -7.85 -8.65 6.54
C ASP A 135 -8.51 -7.26 6.54
N ARG A 136 -9.39 -7.02 5.58
CA ARG A 136 -10.02 -5.71 5.34
C ARG A 136 -11.54 -5.76 5.48
N VAL A 137 -12.05 -6.86 6.01
CA VAL A 137 -13.47 -7.22 6.09
C VAL A 137 -13.95 -7.12 7.52
#